data_AF-X1EH51-F1
#
_entry.id   AF-X1EH51-F1
#
_cell.length_a   1.000
_cell.length_b   1.000
_cell.length_c   1.000
_cell.angle_alpha   90.00
_cell.angle_beta   90.00
_cell.angle_gamma   90.00
#
_symmetry.space_group_name_H-M   'P 1'
#
loop_
_entity.id
_entity.type
_entity.pdbx_description
1 polymer ?
#
loop_
_entity_poly.entity_id
_entity_poly.type
_entity_poly.pdbx_seq_one_letter_code
_entity_poly.pdbx_strand_id
1 'polypeptide(L)'
;MAKNARHTPVLLGEKKLRAMSLDIALFPHFGDAITKLSNEWVWDEVGDSVADVVESCKESIESWYSDMLIGSVAPWIINPPVGWLLLDGSTYATADYPELSDLLPAHLISGANFTLPDVENAFPYGVLDEDDTSAVVGSNTLSLSIAQLPAHTHNYQQVLIDVDVKTVGVPDPLGARLGIMIPTSSTGSGDDVDKRPLRFGLVYAVYSGRG
;
A
#
# COMPACT_ATOMS: atom_id res chain seq x y z
N MET A 1 17.92 -53.80 -31.32
CA MET A 1 18.59 -53.36 -30.06
C MET A 1 19.06 -51.93 -30.31
N ALA A 2 18.82 -50.90 -29.53
CA ALA A 2 18.17 -50.72 -28.23
C ALA A 2 17.41 -49.38 -28.26
N LYS A 3 16.27 -49.30 -27.55
CA LYS A 3 15.67 -48.01 -27.17
C LYS A 3 16.53 -47.46 -26.04
N ASN A 4 17.27 -46.38 -26.31
CA ASN A 4 17.84 -45.56 -25.24
C ASN A 4 16.95 -44.33 -25.09
N ALA A 5 16.07 -44.37 -24.09
CA ALA A 5 15.38 -43.19 -23.59
C ALA A 5 16.33 -42.41 -22.66
N ARG A 6 16.43 -41.09 -22.87
CA ARG A 6 16.91 -39.99 -21.99
C ARG A 6 17.32 -38.84 -22.92
N HIS A 7 17.08 -37.56 -22.67
CA HIS A 7 16.48 -36.79 -21.59
C HIS A 7 16.26 -35.41 -22.24
N THR A 8 15.07 -34.80 -22.17
CA THR A 8 14.82 -33.41 -22.59
C THR A 8 15.87 -32.51 -21.95
N PRO A 9 16.81 -31.88 -22.68
CA PRO A 9 17.94 -31.24 -22.02
C PRO A 9 17.44 -30.11 -21.12
N VAL A 10 17.64 -30.28 -19.81
CA VAL A 10 17.69 -29.14 -18.89
C VAL A 10 18.99 -28.45 -19.25
N LEU A 11 18.93 -27.17 -19.61
CA LEU A 11 20.12 -26.35 -19.83
C LEU A 11 20.87 -26.20 -18.50
N LEU A 12 21.74 -27.16 -18.18
CA LEU A 12 22.53 -27.24 -16.94
C LEU A 12 23.75 -26.30 -16.96
N GLY A 13 23.93 -25.52 -18.02
CA GLY A 13 25.01 -24.56 -18.18
C GLY A 13 24.74 -23.27 -17.40
N GLU A 14 25.81 -22.61 -16.97
CA GLU A 14 25.70 -21.29 -16.33
C GLU A 14 25.22 -20.24 -17.33
N LYS A 15 24.02 -19.69 -17.12
CA LYS A 15 23.48 -18.59 -17.94
C LYS A 15 24.35 -17.34 -17.70
N LYS A 16 25.07 -16.88 -18.74
CA LYS A 16 25.93 -15.69 -18.68
C LYS A 16 25.27 -14.51 -19.38
N LEU A 17 24.75 -13.57 -18.59
CA LEU A 17 24.25 -12.29 -19.07
C LEU A 17 25.42 -11.30 -19.16
N ARG A 18 25.56 -10.61 -20.30
CA ARG A 18 26.60 -9.59 -20.49
C ARG A 18 26.02 -8.33 -21.13
N ALA A 19 26.14 -7.21 -20.43
CA ALA A 19 25.97 -5.90 -21.03
C ALA A 19 27.16 -5.62 -21.96
N MET A 20 26.87 -5.26 -23.22
CA MET A 20 27.88 -4.85 -24.18
C MET A 20 27.75 -3.35 -24.43
N SER A 21 28.84 -2.63 -24.21
CA SER A 21 29.00 -1.22 -24.59
C SER A 21 29.94 -1.16 -25.79
N LEU A 22 29.56 -0.41 -26.82
CA LEU A 22 30.36 -0.21 -28.01
C LEU A 22 30.17 1.20 -28.56
N ASP A 23 31.16 1.66 -29.32
CA ASP A 23 31.14 2.96 -29.99
C ASP A 23 30.01 3.03 -31.03
N ILE A 24 29.37 4.20 -31.15
CA ILE A 24 28.25 4.43 -32.07
C ILE A 24 28.62 4.15 -33.53
N ALA A 25 29.88 4.32 -33.92
CA ALA A 25 30.37 4.01 -35.27
C ALA A 25 30.30 2.50 -35.59
N LEU A 26 30.26 1.64 -34.57
CA LEU A 26 30.20 0.19 -34.74
C LEU A 26 28.76 -0.34 -34.77
N PHE A 27 27.76 0.49 -34.47
CA PHE A 27 26.34 0.08 -34.42
C PHE A 27 25.83 -0.53 -35.74
N PRO A 28 26.18 -0.01 -36.94
CA PRO A 28 25.74 -0.62 -38.19
C PRO A 28 26.29 -2.04 -38.39
N HIS A 29 27.52 -2.28 -37.96
CA HIS A 29 28.18 -3.59 -38.06
C HIS A 29 27.64 -4.57 -37.02
N PHE A 30 27.34 -4.07 -35.83
CA PHE A 30 26.77 -4.86 -34.75
C PHE A 30 25.31 -5.27 -35.04
N GLY A 31 24.52 -4.35 -35.61
CA GLY A 31 23.17 -4.66 -36.08
C GLY A 31 23.16 -5.77 -37.14
N ASP A 32 24.09 -5.73 -38.09
CA ASP A 32 24.26 -6.79 -39.10
C ASP A 32 24.67 -8.13 -38.47
N ALA A 33 25.54 -8.11 -37.46
CA ALA A 33 25.93 -9.32 -36.72
C ALA A 33 24.77 -9.93 -35.93
N ILE A 34 23.98 -9.12 -35.21
CA ILE A 34 22.77 -9.60 -34.50
C ILE A 34 21.72 -10.12 -35.49
N THR A 35 21.53 -9.43 -36.62
CA THR A 35 20.59 -9.86 -37.67
C THR A 35 21.00 -11.19 -38.28
N LYS A 36 22.30 -11.45 -38.42
CA LYS A 36 22.81 -12.77 -38.84
C LYS A 36 22.52 -13.84 -37.78
N LEU A 37 22.65 -13.51 -36.50
CA LEU A 37 22.32 -14.42 -35.40
C LEU A 37 20.81 -14.69 -35.24
N SER A 38 19.92 -13.88 -35.84
CA SER A 38 18.49 -14.19 -35.87
C SER A 38 18.07 -15.16 -36.98
N ASN A 39 18.98 -15.49 -37.90
CA ASN A 39 18.67 -16.37 -39.04
C ASN A 39 19.02 -17.82 -38.71
N GLU A 40 18.03 -18.72 -38.78
CA GLU A 40 18.17 -20.15 -38.46
C GLU A 40 19.32 -20.83 -39.22
N TRP A 41 19.49 -20.51 -40.51
CA TRP A 41 20.53 -21.12 -41.37
C TRP A 41 21.97 -20.74 -41.01
N VAL A 42 22.17 -19.80 -40.07
CA VAL A 42 23.50 -19.41 -39.57
C VAL A 42 23.92 -20.29 -38.38
N TRP A 43 22.98 -21.05 -37.79
CA TRP A 43 23.22 -21.94 -36.66
C TRP A 43 23.36 -23.38 -37.15
N ASP A 44 24.44 -24.04 -36.73
CA ASP A 44 24.56 -25.49 -36.81
C ASP A 44 23.95 -26.10 -35.53
N GLU A 45 23.01 -27.03 -35.69
CA GLU A 45 22.34 -27.69 -34.57
C GLU A 45 23.33 -28.57 -33.79
N VAL A 46 23.65 -28.18 -32.56
CA VAL A 46 24.46 -28.96 -31.62
C VAL A 46 23.62 -29.26 -30.38
N GLY A 47 22.86 -30.35 -30.43
CA GLY A 47 22.17 -30.93 -29.28
C GLY A 47 20.79 -30.33 -28.92
N ASP A 48 20.62 -29.01 -29.02
CA ASP A 48 19.37 -28.33 -28.65
C ASP A 48 18.53 -27.94 -29.88
N SER A 49 17.21 -28.12 -29.82
CA SER A 49 16.32 -27.75 -30.93
C SER A 49 15.97 -26.26 -30.92
N VAL A 50 15.51 -25.73 -32.07
CA VAL A 50 15.02 -24.35 -32.18
C VAL A 50 13.90 -24.05 -31.16
N ALA A 51 13.05 -25.03 -30.86
CA ALA A 51 11.97 -24.87 -29.88
C ALA A 51 12.51 -24.66 -28.45
N ASP A 52 13.54 -25.41 -28.07
CA ASP A 52 14.18 -25.32 -26.75
C ASP A 52 14.87 -23.96 -26.56
N VAL A 53 15.50 -23.45 -27.63
CA VAL A 53 16.14 -22.12 -27.62
C VAL A 53 15.10 -21.00 -27.47
N VAL A 54 13.96 -21.12 -28.15
CA VAL A 54 12.85 -20.14 -28.06
C VAL A 54 12.23 -20.16 -26.66
N GLU A 55 12.02 -21.33 -26.08
CA GLU A 55 11.50 -21.47 -24.71
C GLU A 55 12.46 -20.85 -23.68
N SER A 56 13.75 -21.19 -23.74
CA SER A 56 14.76 -20.61 -22.85
C SER A 56 14.90 -19.09 -23.00
N CYS A 57 14.78 -18.54 -24.21
CA CYS A 57 14.76 -17.10 -24.43
C CYS A 57 13.54 -16.43 -23.78
N LYS A 58 12.36 -17.04 -23.88
CA LYS A 58 11.14 -16.54 -23.25
C LYS A 58 11.26 -16.56 -21.72
N GLU A 59 11.72 -17.67 -21.15
CA GLU A 59 11.97 -17.77 -19.71
C GLU A 59 12.94 -16.71 -19.20
N SER A 60 14.00 -16.43 -19.98
CA SER A 60 14.99 -15.42 -19.61
C SER A 60 14.43 -14.00 -19.65
N ILE A 61 13.51 -13.70 -20.59
CA ILE A 61 12.84 -12.40 -20.67
C ILE A 61 11.82 -12.25 -19.54
N GLU A 62 11.00 -13.26 -19.27
CA GLU A 62 9.99 -13.21 -18.20
C GLU A 62 10.65 -13.09 -16.81
N SER A 63 11.74 -13.83 -16.57
CA SER A 63 12.53 -13.72 -15.33
C SER A 63 13.11 -12.31 -15.10
N TRP A 64 13.49 -11.60 -16.17
CA TRP A 64 13.98 -10.22 -16.06
C TRP A 64 12.93 -9.24 -15.57
N TYR A 65 11.66 -9.46 -15.92
CA TYR A 65 10.57 -8.56 -15.54
C TYR A 65 9.87 -8.99 -14.24
N SER A 66 9.82 -10.28 -13.92
CA SER A 66 9.13 -10.77 -12.72
C SER A 66 9.92 -10.47 -11.45
N ASP A 67 11.20 -10.82 -11.41
CA ASP A 67 11.96 -10.86 -10.15
C ASP A 67 12.22 -9.47 -9.59
N MET A 68 12.39 -8.47 -10.46
CA MET A 68 12.55 -7.07 -10.05
C MET A 68 11.28 -6.47 -9.43
N LEU A 69 10.12 -7.07 -9.68
CA LEU A 69 8.84 -6.58 -9.20
C LEU A 69 8.30 -7.38 -8.01
N ILE A 70 8.90 -8.51 -7.64
CA ILE A 70 8.45 -9.30 -6.49
C ILE A 70 8.52 -8.43 -5.22
N GLY A 71 7.42 -8.38 -4.47
CA GLY A 71 7.30 -7.52 -3.29
C GLY A 71 6.91 -6.07 -3.62
N SER A 72 6.86 -5.67 -4.89
CA SER A 72 6.34 -4.35 -5.27
C SER A 72 4.83 -4.28 -5.08
N VAL A 73 4.34 -3.12 -4.62
CA VAL A 73 2.92 -2.85 -4.40
C VAL A 73 2.41 -1.92 -5.48
N ALA A 74 1.30 -2.30 -6.12
CA ALA A 74 0.64 -1.49 -7.14
C ALA A 74 -0.84 -1.23 -6.80
N PRO A 75 -1.35 -0.02 -7.12
CA PRO A 75 -2.76 0.28 -7.02
C PRO A 75 -3.53 -0.12 -8.28
N TRP A 76 -4.79 -0.51 -8.11
CA TRP A 76 -5.69 -0.94 -9.17
C TRP A 76 -7.09 -0.33 -9.01
N ILE A 77 -7.71 0.04 -10.13
CA ILE A 77 -9.12 0.46 -10.17
C ILE A 77 -10.06 -0.77 -10.21
N ILE A 78 -9.56 -1.89 -10.73
CA ILE A 78 -10.25 -3.17 -10.85
C ILE A 78 -9.52 -4.23 -10.00
N ASN A 79 -10.08 -5.43 -9.89
CA ASN A 79 -9.34 -6.52 -9.26
C ASN A 79 -8.05 -6.80 -10.05
N PRO A 80 -6.92 -6.95 -9.35
CA PRO A 80 -5.64 -7.20 -10.00
C PRO A 80 -5.66 -8.55 -10.71
N PRO A 81 -4.86 -8.70 -11.78
CA PRO A 81 -4.75 -9.96 -12.50
C PRO A 81 -4.03 -11.01 -11.67
N VAL A 82 -4.10 -12.26 -12.15
CA VAL A 82 -3.30 -13.37 -11.64
C VAL A 82 -1.81 -12.97 -11.59
N GLY A 83 -1.10 -13.37 -10.52
CA GLY A 83 0.25 -12.87 -10.20
C GLY A 83 0.31 -11.92 -9.01
N TRP A 84 -0.83 -11.37 -8.60
CA TRP A 84 -0.93 -10.35 -7.56
C TRP A 84 -1.76 -10.83 -6.37
N LEU A 85 -1.28 -10.56 -5.16
CA LEU A 85 -1.97 -10.87 -3.91
C LEU A 85 -2.51 -9.59 -3.27
N LEU A 86 -3.75 -9.64 -2.80
CA LEU A 86 -4.40 -8.48 -2.18
C LEU A 86 -3.79 -8.17 -0.80
N LEU A 87 -3.71 -6.88 -0.48
CA LEU A 87 -3.36 -6.40 0.85
C LEU A 87 -4.62 -6.26 1.72
N ASP A 88 -5.26 -7.39 2.00
CA ASP A 88 -6.57 -7.50 2.67
C ASP A 88 -6.52 -8.28 4.00
N GLY A 89 -5.32 -8.54 4.54
CA GLY A 89 -5.15 -9.35 5.74
C GLY A 89 -5.11 -10.86 5.49
N SER A 90 -5.18 -11.32 4.23
CA SER A 90 -5.15 -12.75 3.90
C SER A 90 -3.82 -13.42 4.26
N THR A 91 -3.91 -14.70 4.61
CA THR A 91 -2.76 -15.58 4.91
C THR A 91 -2.54 -16.55 3.75
N TYR A 92 -1.27 -16.71 3.35
CA TYR A 92 -0.84 -17.57 2.25
C TYR A 92 0.26 -18.53 2.71
N ALA A 93 0.38 -19.70 2.07
CA ALA A 93 1.45 -20.64 2.36
C ALA A 93 2.75 -20.18 1.69
N THR A 94 3.88 -20.27 2.41
CA THR A 94 5.21 -19.94 1.86
C THR A 94 5.59 -20.88 0.71
N ALA A 95 5.10 -22.12 0.73
CA ALA A 95 5.34 -23.11 -0.33
C ALA A 95 4.70 -22.71 -1.68
N ASP A 96 3.61 -21.95 -1.66
CA ASP A 96 2.91 -21.52 -2.87
C ASP A 96 3.62 -20.30 -3.52
N TYR A 97 4.21 -19.43 -2.69
CA TYR A 97 4.89 -18.19 -3.09
C TYR A 97 6.30 -18.06 -2.48
N PRO A 98 7.23 -18.98 -2.79
CA PRO A 98 8.54 -19.03 -2.15
C PRO A 98 9.36 -17.75 -2.40
N GLU A 99 9.35 -17.22 -3.63
CA GLU A 99 10.11 -16.03 -4.02
C GLU A 99 9.66 -14.78 -3.26
N LEU A 100 8.35 -14.64 -3.05
CA LEU A 100 7.82 -13.55 -2.24
C LEU A 100 8.18 -13.76 -0.77
N SER A 101 7.97 -14.97 -0.24
CA SER A 101 8.20 -15.26 1.17
C SER A 101 9.67 -15.09 1.61
N ASP A 102 10.62 -15.33 0.71
CA ASP A 102 12.05 -15.13 0.97
C ASP A 102 12.43 -13.65 1.12
N LEU A 103 11.62 -12.74 0.59
CA LEU A 103 11.83 -11.28 0.62
C LEU A 103 11.01 -10.57 1.69
N LEU A 104 10.00 -11.23 2.26
CA LEU A 104 9.12 -10.60 3.25
C LEU A 104 9.83 -10.42 4.60
N PRO A 105 9.58 -9.30 5.31
CA PRO A 105 10.02 -9.12 6.68
C PRO A 105 9.55 -10.24 7.61
N ALA A 106 10.39 -10.58 8.59
CA ALA A 106 10.18 -11.73 9.46
C ALA A 106 8.87 -11.65 10.27
N HIS A 107 8.38 -10.46 10.61
CA HIS A 107 7.15 -10.29 11.38
C HIS A 107 5.87 -10.61 10.59
N LEU A 108 5.95 -10.69 9.26
CA LEU A 108 4.83 -11.14 8.42
C LEU A 108 4.79 -12.67 8.27
N ILE A 109 5.86 -13.36 8.65
CA ILE A 109 6.01 -14.81 8.49
C ILE A 109 5.69 -15.52 9.80
N SER A 110 4.82 -16.53 9.73
CA SER A 110 4.45 -17.39 10.85
C SER A 110 4.49 -18.86 10.46
N GLY A 111 5.58 -19.53 10.80
CA GLY A 111 5.80 -20.93 10.48
C GLY A 111 5.87 -21.17 8.97
N ALA A 112 4.93 -21.94 8.42
CA ALA A 112 4.85 -22.26 7.00
C ALA A 112 3.95 -21.29 6.19
N ASN A 113 3.53 -20.19 6.81
CA ASN A 113 2.62 -19.22 6.20
C ASN A 113 3.17 -17.79 6.37
N PHE A 114 2.68 -16.87 5.54
CA PHE A 114 2.84 -15.44 5.73
C PHE A 114 1.48 -14.74 5.64
N THR A 115 1.33 -13.61 6.34
CA THR A 115 0.09 -12.82 6.33
C THR A 115 0.40 -11.43 5.79
N LEU A 116 -0.37 -10.99 4.80
CA LEU A 116 -0.22 -9.65 4.24
C LEU A 116 -0.98 -8.63 5.11
N PRO A 117 -0.56 -7.35 5.15
CA PRO A 117 -1.27 -6.32 5.88
C PRO A 117 -2.66 -6.06 5.26
N ASP A 118 -3.63 -5.71 6.10
CA ASP A 118 -4.93 -5.19 5.67
C ASP A 118 -4.85 -3.67 5.56
N VAL A 119 -4.81 -3.15 4.33
CA VAL A 119 -4.70 -1.71 4.06
C VAL A 119 -6.06 -1.06 3.78
N GLU A 120 -7.17 -1.73 4.08
CA GLU A 120 -8.48 -1.14 3.92
C GLU A 120 -8.62 0.15 4.72
N ASN A 121 -9.11 1.20 4.06
CA ASN A 121 -9.26 2.53 4.63
C ASN A 121 -7.96 3.20 5.14
N ALA A 122 -6.78 2.62 4.87
CA ALA A 122 -5.49 3.20 5.19
C ALA A 122 -4.99 4.11 4.05
N PHE A 123 -4.11 5.05 4.39
CA PHE A 123 -3.43 5.89 3.41
C PHE A 123 -1.94 5.54 3.42
N PRO A 124 -1.30 5.33 2.26
CA PRO A 124 0.12 4.97 2.22
C PRO A 124 0.98 6.10 2.78
N TYR A 125 1.97 5.74 3.59
CA TYR A 125 2.99 6.65 4.08
C TYR A 125 4.37 6.03 3.91
N GLY A 126 5.38 6.88 3.75
CA GLY A 126 6.75 6.43 3.55
C GLY A 126 7.39 5.99 4.86
N VAL A 127 8.12 4.88 4.82
CA VAL A 127 8.96 4.38 5.91
C VAL A 127 10.38 4.15 5.38
N LEU A 128 11.35 4.21 6.28
CA LEU A 128 12.75 3.85 5.99
C LEU A 128 13.12 2.48 6.58
N ASP A 129 12.46 2.11 7.68
CA ASP A 129 12.63 0.81 8.31
C ASP A 129 11.67 -0.19 7.66
N GLU A 130 12.20 -1.35 7.27
CA GLU A 130 11.43 -2.40 6.62
C GLU A 130 10.44 -3.06 7.58
N ASP A 131 10.74 -3.07 8.89
CA ASP A 131 9.86 -3.60 9.92
C ASP A 131 8.55 -2.77 10.05
N ASP A 132 8.60 -1.49 9.66
CA ASP A 132 7.45 -0.59 9.67
C ASP A 132 6.61 -0.64 8.37
N THR A 133 7.07 -1.33 7.31
CA THR A 133 6.45 -1.28 5.97
C THR A 133 5.04 -1.88 5.90
N SER A 134 4.67 -2.72 6.88
CA SER A 134 3.35 -3.34 6.96
C SER A 134 2.49 -2.77 8.09
N ALA A 135 2.96 -1.74 8.78
CA ALA A 135 2.24 -1.19 9.92
C ALA A 135 1.03 -0.38 9.45
N VAL A 136 -0.15 -0.74 9.96
CA VAL A 136 -1.39 -0.01 9.68
C VAL A 136 -1.74 0.76 10.94
N VAL A 137 -1.36 2.04 10.95
CA VAL A 137 -1.42 2.90 12.14
C VAL A 137 -2.35 4.09 11.95
N GLY A 138 -2.75 4.67 13.08
CA GLY A 138 -3.62 5.84 13.12
C GLY A 138 -5.09 5.49 13.31
N SER A 139 -5.94 6.49 13.12
CA SER A 139 -7.40 6.35 13.17
C SER A 139 -7.98 7.21 12.06
N ASN A 140 -9.17 6.89 11.58
CA ASN A 140 -9.92 7.73 10.65
C ASN A 140 -10.91 8.68 11.36
N THR A 141 -11.17 8.44 12.64
CA THR A 141 -12.08 9.23 13.47
C THR A 141 -11.34 9.95 14.60
N LEU A 142 -11.89 11.07 15.03
CA LEU A 142 -11.47 11.80 16.22
C LEU A 142 -12.71 12.15 17.04
N SER A 143 -12.81 11.60 18.26
CA SER A 143 -13.82 12.05 19.22
C SER A 143 -13.40 13.40 19.77
N LEU A 144 -14.27 14.42 19.61
CA LEU A 144 -13.99 15.77 20.09
C LEU A 144 -14.19 15.87 21.60
N SER A 145 -13.09 16.00 22.34
CA SER A 145 -13.11 16.33 23.77
C SER A 145 -13.20 17.85 24.00
N ILE A 146 -13.69 18.24 25.18
CA ILE A 146 -13.74 19.65 25.61
C ILE A 146 -12.35 20.30 25.55
N ALA A 147 -11.28 19.55 25.82
CA ALA A 147 -9.91 20.04 25.77
C ALA A 147 -9.44 20.45 24.36
N GLN A 148 -10.12 19.96 23.31
CA GLN A 148 -9.81 20.29 21.92
C GLN A 148 -10.61 21.51 21.41
N LEU A 149 -11.52 22.05 22.21
CA LEU A 149 -12.27 23.27 21.88
C LEU A 149 -11.53 24.50 22.41
N PRO A 150 -11.43 25.60 21.63
CA PRO A 150 -10.89 26.86 22.14
C PRO A 150 -11.65 27.31 23.39
N ALA A 151 -10.90 27.79 24.39
CA ALA A 151 -11.48 28.35 25.60
C ALA A 151 -12.37 29.54 25.25
N HIS A 152 -13.64 29.46 25.65
CA HIS A 152 -14.61 30.54 25.48
C HIS A 152 -15.50 30.61 26.73
N THR A 153 -16.06 31.79 26.99
CA THR A 153 -16.96 32.03 28.12
C THR A 153 -18.23 32.69 27.63
N HIS A 154 -19.36 32.31 28.20
CA HIS A 154 -20.61 33.05 28.04
C HIS A 154 -20.99 33.66 29.38
N ASN A 155 -21.41 34.91 29.33
CA ASN A 155 -21.97 35.62 30.47
C ASN A 155 -23.43 35.88 30.15
N TYR A 156 -24.33 35.46 31.04
CA TYR A 156 -25.71 35.94 31.02
C TYR A 156 -25.95 36.91 32.17
N GLN A 157 -26.70 37.96 31.89
CA GLN A 157 -27.11 38.95 32.86
C GLN A 157 -28.56 38.69 33.25
N GLN A 158 -28.76 38.18 34.46
CA GLN A 158 -30.11 37.96 34.97
C GLN A 158 -30.79 39.31 35.24
N VAL A 159 -32.02 39.48 34.75
CA VAL A 159 -32.87 40.60 35.15
C VAL A 159 -33.44 40.29 36.53
N LEU A 160 -33.18 41.16 37.50
CA LEU A 160 -33.77 41.07 38.84
C LEU A 160 -34.92 42.08 38.93
N ILE A 161 -36.06 41.61 39.40
CA ILE A 161 -37.17 42.49 39.81
C ILE A 161 -36.83 43.04 41.19
N ASP A 162 -36.74 44.36 41.31
CA ASP A 162 -36.65 45.03 42.61
C ASP A 162 -38.07 45.25 43.15
N VAL A 163 -38.32 44.81 44.38
CA VAL A 163 -39.59 45.04 45.07
C VAL A 163 -39.30 45.99 46.21
N ASP A 164 -39.53 47.28 45.96
CA ASP A 164 -39.30 48.32 46.96
C ASP A 164 -40.53 48.43 47.87
N VAL A 165 -40.33 48.27 49.18
CA VAL A 165 -41.39 48.42 50.18
C VAL A 165 -41.28 49.82 50.78
N LYS A 166 -41.99 50.78 50.19
CA LYS A 166 -41.98 52.17 50.65
C LYS A 166 -42.84 52.43 51.91
N THR A 167 -43.71 51.50 52.32
CA THR A 167 -44.55 51.53 53.55
C THR A 167 -45.21 50.16 53.77
N VAL A 168 -45.71 49.88 54.98
CA VAL A 168 -46.41 48.64 55.34
C VAL A 168 -47.59 48.36 54.38
N GLY A 169 -47.38 47.48 53.39
CA GLY A 169 -48.46 46.80 52.68
C GLY A 169 -48.66 47.05 51.18
N VAL A 170 -47.91 47.93 50.49
CA VAL A 170 -48.03 48.07 49.02
C VAL A 170 -46.66 47.93 48.35
N PRO A 171 -46.36 46.77 47.74
CA PRO A 171 -45.19 46.61 46.88
C PRO A 171 -45.34 47.45 45.60
N ASP A 172 -44.35 48.28 45.28
CA ASP A 172 -44.25 49.00 44.00
C ASP A 172 -43.08 48.41 43.19
N PRO A 173 -43.31 47.92 41.95
CA PRO A 173 -42.21 47.48 41.08
C PRO A 173 -41.44 48.69 40.51
N LEU A 174 -40.50 49.22 41.28
CA LEU A 174 -39.56 50.24 40.83
C LEU A 174 -38.39 49.60 40.07
N GLY A 175 -38.49 49.55 38.73
CA GLY A 175 -37.36 49.42 37.81
C GLY A 175 -36.57 48.09 37.84
N ALA A 176 -36.33 47.51 36.67
CA ALA A 176 -35.46 46.34 36.55
C ALA A 176 -34.02 46.69 36.95
N ARG A 177 -33.42 45.92 37.89
CA ARG A 177 -31.99 46.00 38.22
C ARG A 177 -31.23 44.88 37.53
N LEU A 178 -30.03 45.17 37.04
CA LEU A 178 -29.18 44.18 36.38
C LEU A 178 -28.45 43.31 37.42
N GLY A 179 -28.55 41.99 37.29
CA GLY A 179 -27.86 41.01 38.13
C GLY A 179 -26.37 40.84 37.77
N ILE A 180 -25.62 40.15 38.62
CA ILE A 180 -24.20 39.82 38.39
C ILE A 180 -24.10 38.83 37.22
N MET A 181 -23.09 38.98 36.37
CA MET A 181 -22.80 38.03 35.28
C MET A 181 -22.38 36.68 35.86
N ILE A 182 -23.09 35.61 35.49
CA ILE A 182 -22.74 34.24 35.88
C ILE A 182 -22.16 33.54 34.64
N PRO A 183 -20.94 32.95 34.73
CA PRO A 183 -20.38 32.17 33.65
C PRO A 183 -21.14 30.86 33.47
N THR A 184 -21.42 30.47 32.23
CA THR A 184 -21.99 29.15 31.92
C THR A 184 -20.88 28.10 31.80
N SER A 185 -21.20 26.82 32.02
CA SER A 185 -20.28 25.71 31.75
C SER A 185 -20.11 25.48 30.24
N SER A 186 -18.91 25.06 29.82
CA SER A 186 -18.68 24.57 28.46
C SER A 186 -19.26 23.16 28.31
N THR A 187 -20.02 22.91 27.24
CA THR A 187 -20.53 21.58 26.89
C THR A 187 -20.03 21.23 25.49
N GLY A 188 -19.30 20.13 25.35
CA GLY A 188 -18.97 19.54 24.04
C GLY A 188 -19.95 18.42 23.73
N SER A 189 -20.27 18.20 22.44
CA SER A 189 -21.17 17.11 22.05
C SER A 189 -20.50 15.73 22.14
N GLY A 190 -19.17 15.66 22.07
CA GLY A 190 -18.43 14.40 22.07
C GLY A 190 -18.50 13.64 20.74
N ASP A 191 -19.08 14.25 19.71
CA ASP A 191 -19.28 13.62 18.42
C ASP A 191 -17.94 13.32 17.73
N ASP A 192 -17.94 12.23 16.96
CA ASP A 192 -16.81 11.87 16.11
C ASP A 192 -16.78 12.77 14.88
N VAL A 193 -15.59 13.29 14.58
CA VAL A 193 -15.30 13.92 13.30
C VAL A 193 -14.46 13.00 12.44
N ASP A 194 -14.85 12.88 11.17
CA ASP A 194 -14.00 12.28 10.15
C ASP A 194 -12.84 13.22 9.87
N LYS A 195 -11.61 12.75 10.11
CA LYS A 195 -10.40 13.54 9.90
C LYS A 195 -9.69 13.23 8.58
N ARG A 196 -10.29 12.40 7.74
CA ARG A 196 -9.71 12.02 6.45
C ARG A 196 -9.86 13.17 5.45
N PRO A 197 -8.84 13.41 4.60
CA PRO A 197 -9.02 14.27 3.43
C PRO A 197 -9.98 13.61 2.42
N LEU A 198 -10.48 14.41 1.47
CA LEU A 198 -11.20 13.87 0.31
C LEU A 198 -10.33 12.82 -0.39
N ARG A 199 -10.86 11.62 -0.60
CA ARG A 199 -10.11 10.47 -1.10
C ARG A 199 -10.88 9.69 -2.16
N PHE A 200 -10.15 9.00 -3.02
CA PHE A 200 -10.68 8.04 -3.98
C PHE A 200 -10.12 6.65 -3.65
N GLY A 201 -10.93 5.60 -3.85
CA GLY A 201 -10.56 4.24 -3.50
C GLY A 201 -9.79 3.53 -4.61
N LEU A 202 -8.76 2.80 -4.24
CA LEU A 202 -7.97 1.90 -5.10
C LEU A 202 -7.73 0.59 -4.36
N VAL A 203 -7.67 -0.50 -5.10
CA VAL A 203 -7.28 -1.82 -4.58
C VAL A 203 -5.76 -1.89 -4.60
N TYR A 204 -5.15 -2.26 -3.48
CA TYR A 204 -3.70 -2.44 -3.39
C TYR A 204 -3.35 -3.92 -3.38
N ALA A 205 -2.36 -4.29 -4.18
CA ALA A 205 -1.88 -5.65 -4.28
C ALA A 205 -0.36 -5.70 -4.40
N VAL A 206 0.24 -6.76 -3.86
CA VAL A 206 1.67 -7.06 -3.97
C VAL A 206 1.91 -8.08 -5.09
N TYR A 207 2.95 -7.86 -5.89
CA TYR A 207 3.32 -8.82 -6.91
C TYR A 207 4.06 -10.01 -6.30
N SER A 208 3.58 -11.22 -6.60
CA SER A 208 4.10 -12.47 -6.03
C SER A 208 5.01 -13.25 -6.99
N GLY A 209 5.15 -12.81 -8.24
CA GLY A 209 5.94 -13.50 -9.26
C GLY A 209 5.28 -14.75 -9.86
N ARG A 210 4.18 -15.26 -9.30
CA ARG A 210 3.52 -16.50 -9.74
C ARG A 210 2.03 -16.34 -9.91
N GLY A 211 1.52 -16.91 -11.00
CA GLY A 211 0.13 -16.85 -11.45
C GLY A 211 -0.46 -18.21 -11.76
#